data_AF-A0A9D9LH74-F1
#
_entry.id   AF-A0A9D9LH74-F1
#
_cell.length_a   1.000
_cell.length_b   1.000
_cell.length_c   1.000
_cell.angle_alpha   90.00
_cell.angle_beta   90.00
_cell.angle_gamma   90.00
#
_symmetry.space_group_name_H-M   'P 1'
#
loop_
_entity.id
_entity.type
_entity.pdbx_description
1 polymer ?
#
loop_
_entity_poly.entity_id
_entity_poly.type
_entity_poly.pdbx_seq_one_letter_code
_entity_poly.pdbx_strand_id
1 'polypeptide(L)'
;LGRDEERRGLAGLLHDIDIEAVGGDLSRHGIEAERILTEAGIDPEIVTTVKMHNERVCGTTRSTEFQHALAAGETITGFIVATALVYPDKKIASVKVKSITKRMKEKAFAASVNRDTIRECEALGLSLDEFVEISLGAMRGVADRLGL
;
A
#
# COMPACT_ATOMS: atom_id res chain seq x y z
N LEU A 1 -14.85 -7.74 1.80
CA LEU A 1 -15.02 -8.10 0.36
C LEU A 1 -15.25 -9.61 0.13
N GLY A 2 -15.37 -10.46 1.16
CA GLY A 2 -15.59 -11.91 0.97
C GLY A 2 -14.46 -12.61 0.20
N ARG A 3 -13.24 -12.07 0.31
CA ARG A 3 -12.02 -12.59 -0.32
C ARG A 3 -11.23 -13.37 0.74
N ASP A 4 -10.27 -14.16 0.30
CA ASP A 4 -9.36 -14.89 1.18
C ASP A 4 -8.48 -13.90 1.98
N GLU A 5 -8.85 -13.67 3.24
CA GLU A 5 -8.18 -12.71 4.12
C GLU A 5 -6.77 -13.17 4.50
N GLU A 6 -6.56 -14.47 4.70
CA GLU A 6 -5.24 -15.01 5.05
C GLU A 6 -4.27 -14.84 3.90
N ARG A 7 -4.69 -15.19 2.68
CA ARG A 7 -3.85 -15.05 1.48
C ARG A 7 -3.48 -13.60 1.20
N ARG A 8 -4.44 -12.67 1.36
CA ARG A 8 -4.21 -11.24 1.19
C ARG A 8 -3.34 -10.63 2.28
N GLY A 9 -3.57 -11.04 3.52
CA GLY A 9 -2.74 -10.65 4.66
C GLY A 9 -1.30 -11.11 4.50
N LEU A 10 -1.08 -12.32 3.98
CA LEU A 10 0.24 -12.86 3.71
C LEU A 10 1.00 -12.05 2.64
N ALA A 11 0.35 -11.70 1.53
CA ALA A 11 0.97 -10.80 0.53
C ALA A 11 1.31 -9.43 1.11
N GLY A 12 0.41 -8.85 1.91
CA GLY A 12 0.66 -7.59 2.62
C GLY A 12 1.83 -7.67 3.60
N LEU A 13 2.00 -8.80 4.29
CA LEU A 13 3.14 -9.01 5.19
C LEU A 13 4.47 -9.14 4.45
N LEU A 14 4.45 -9.76 3.26
CA LEU A 14 5.65 -10.14 2.52
C LEU A 14 6.07 -9.15 1.43
N HIS A 15 5.28 -8.10 1.15
CA HIS A 15 5.54 -7.23 -0.01
C HIS A 15 6.94 -6.59 0.00
N ASP A 16 7.43 -6.22 1.19
CA ASP A 16 8.73 -5.58 1.42
C ASP A 16 9.86 -6.55 1.84
N ILE A 17 9.67 -7.86 1.70
CA ILE A 17 10.62 -8.87 2.20
C ILE A 17 12.05 -8.72 1.65
N ASP A 18 12.19 -8.09 0.49
CA ASP A 18 13.47 -7.91 -0.21
C ASP A 18 14.10 -6.53 -0.02
N ILE A 19 13.44 -5.58 0.66
CA ILE A 19 13.88 -4.17 0.70
C ILE A 19 15.31 -4.03 1.28
N GLU A 20 15.61 -4.77 2.34
CA GLU A 20 16.94 -4.81 2.95
C GLU A 20 17.96 -5.53 2.06
N ALA A 21 17.55 -6.62 1.42
CA ALA A 21 18.40 -7.43 0.54
C ALA A 21 18.83 -6.67 -0.73
N VAL A 22 17.97 -5.77 -1.23
CA VAL A 22 18.30 -4.88 -2.36
C VAL A 22 18.95 -3.57 -1.91
N GLY A 23 19.17 -3.36 -0.60
CA GLY A 23 19.76 -2.14 -0.07
C GLY A 23 18.92 -0.89 -0.34
N GLY A 24 17.59 -1.04 -0.42
CA GLY A 24 16.66 0.04 -0.77
C GLY A 24 16.63 0.42 -2.25
N ASP A 25 17.27 -0.34 -3.14
CA ASP A 25 17.21 -0.11 -4.59
C ASP A 25 15.84 -0.49 -5.18
N LEU A 26 15.00 0.52 -5.39
CA LEU A 26 13.65 0.36 -5.95
C LEU A 26 13.63 -0.14 -7.41
N SER A 27 14.76 -0.17 -8.12
CA SER A 27 14.84 -0.77 -9.45
C SER A 27 14.96 -2.30 -9.42
N ARG A 28 15.24 -2.85 -8.23
CA ARG A 28 15.38 -4.29 -7.98
C ARG A 28 14.31 -4.83 -7.03
N HIS A 29 13.75 -3.97 -6.19
CA HIS A 29 12.64 -4.28 -5.29
C HIS A 29 11.43 -4.86 -6.05
N GLY A 30 10.90 -5.98 -5.57
CA GLY A 30 9.86 -6.77 -6.22
C GLY A 30 10.42 -7.90 -7.09
N ILE A 31 11.54 -7.69 -7.80
CA ILE A 31 12.24 -8.78 -8.54
C ILE A 31 12.91 -9.73 -7.55
N GLU A 32 13.60 -9.17 -6.54
CA GLU A 32 14.25 -9.99 -5.53
C GLU A 32 13.23 -10.67 -4.62
N ALA A 33 12.10 -10.01 -4.30
CA ALA A 33 10.99 -10.62 -3.60
C ALA A 33 10.42 -11.82 -4.36
N GLU A 34 10.24 -11.72 -5.69
CA GLU A 34 9.80 -12.86 -6.51
C GLU A 34 10.73 -14.06 -6.36
N ARG A 35 12.05 -13.82 -6.43
CA ARG A 35 13.06 -14.88 -6.25
C ARG A 35 12.97 -15.53 -4.87
N ILE A 36 13.00 -14.74 -3.81
CA ILE A 36 12.97 -15.21 -2.41
C ILE A 36 11.69 -16.01 -2.15
N LEU A 37 10.54 -15.50 -2.55
CA LEU A 37 9.25 -16.12 -2.26
C LEU A 37 9.02 -17.40 -3.07
N THR A 38 9.50 -17.44 -4.33
CA THR A 38 9.46 -18.65 -5.16
C THR A 38 10.32 -19.75 -4.56
N GLU A 39 11.54 -19.44 -4.13
CA GLU A 39 12.44 -20.40 -3.48
C GLU A 39 11.87 -20.92 -2.15
N ALA A 40 11.12 -20.10 -1.43
CA ALA A 40 10.42 -20.48 -0.21
C ALA A 40 9.14 -21.31 -0.44
N GLY A 41 8.74 -21.56 -1.70
CA GLY A 41 7.56 -22.34 -2.04
C GLY A 41 6.23 -21.62 -1.75
N ILE A 42 6.24 -20.29 -1.74
CA ILE A 42 5.02 -19.48 -1.56
C ILE A 42 4.14 -19.58 -2.80
N ASP A 43 2.83 -19.52 -2.59
CA ASP A 43 1.81 -19.55 -3.64
C ASP A 43 2.11 -18.57 -4.80
N PRO A 44 2.12 -19.02 -6.07
CA PRO A 44 2.52 -18.18 -7.20
C PRO A 44 1.70 -16.91 -7.41
N GLU A 45 0.43 -16.88 -7.01
CA GLU A 45 -0.40 -15.68 -7.11
C GLU A 45 0.02 -14.64 -6.07
N ILE A 46 0.38 -15.07 -4.84
CA ILE A 46 1.00 -14.20 -3.83
C ILE A 46 2.32 -13.64 -4.36
N VAL A 47 3.20 -14.49 -4.89
CA VAL A 47 4.49 -14.08 -5.44
C VAL A 47 4.31 -13.01 -6.53
N THR A 48 3.41 -13.27 -7.48
CA THR A 48 3.10 -12.34 -8.56
C THR A 48 2.51 -11.04 -8.03
N THR A 49 1.60 -11.12 -7.05
CA THR A 49 0.97 -9.95 -6.44
C THR A 49 2.00 -9.08 -5.71
N VAL A 50 2.89 -9.71 -4.93
CA VAL A 50 4.00 -9.02 -4.28
C VAL A 50 4.85 -8.35 -5.33
N LYS A 51 5.38 -9.03 -6.34
CA LYS A 51 6.19 -8.36 -7.38
C LYS A 51 5.49 -7.16 -8.03
N MET A 52 4.19 -7.29 -8.30
CA MET A 52 3.39 -6.25 -8.97
C MET A 52 3.04 -5.04 -8.11
N HIS A 53 3.33 -5.04 -6.79
CA HIS A 53 3.22 -3.81 -6.00
C HIS A 53 4.20 -2.75 -6.54
N ASN A 54 5.39 -3.17 -6.99
CA ASN A 54 6.32 -2.38 -7.78
C ASN A 54 6.21 -2.66 -9.29
N GLU A 55 5.09 -2.27 -9.89
CA GLU A 55 4.82 -2.46 -11.33
C GLU A 55 5.93 -1.92 -12.27
N ARG A 56 6.73 -0.94 -11.84
CA ARG A 56 7.79 -0.33 -12.65
C ARG A 56 8.87 -1.32 -13.07
N VAL A 57 9.11 -2.37 -12.28
CA VAL A 57 10.13 -3.39 -12.57
C VAL A 57 9.56 -4.58 -13.35
N CYS A 58 8.26 -4.61 -13.62
CA CYS A 58 7.57 -5.77 -14.16
C CYS A 58 7.44 -5.78 -15.69
N GLY A 59 7.55 -4.61 -16.33
CA GLY A 59 7.34 -4.48 -17.79
C GLY A 59 5.90 -4.72 -18.25
N THR A 60 4.97 -4.95 -17.32
CA THR A 60 3.54 -5.14 -17.52
C THR A 60 2.77 -4.32 -16.50
N THR A 61 1.46 -4.14 -16.70
CA THR A 61 0.60 -3.42 -15.77
C THR A 61 -0.22 -4.36 -14.89
N ARG A 62 -0.59 -3.91 -13.69
CA ARG A 62 -1.52 -4.58 -12.79
C ARG A 62 -2.84 -4.86 -13.53
N SER A 63 -3.36 -6.05 -13.34
CA SER A 63 -4.55 -6.54 -14.06
C SER A 63 -5.53 -7.30 -13.18
N THR A 64 -5.16 -7.62 -11.93
CA THR A 64 -6.03 -8.35 -11.01
C THR A 64 -6.44 -7.47 -9.83
N GLU A 65 -7.62 -7.74 -9.29
CA GLU A 65 -8.14 -7.09 -8.09
C GLU A 65 -7.13 -7.18 -6.91
N PHE A 66 -6.42 -8.29 -6.78
CA PHE A 66 -5.47 -8.49 -5.69
C PHE A 66 -4.23 -7.60 -5.84
N GLN A 67 -3.69 -7.47 -7.06
CA GLN A 67 -2.56 -6.58 -7.34
C GLN A 67 -2.93 -5.12 -7.08
N HIS A 68 -4.10 -4.68 -7.56
CA HIS A 68 -4.61 -3.33 -7.30
C HIS A 68 -4.81 -3.08 -5.80
N ALA A 69 -5.35 -4.07 -5.07
CA ALA A 69 -5.55 -3.95 -3.63
C ALA A 69 -4.25 -3.78 -2.85
N LEU A 70 -3.22 -4.57 -3.18
CA LEU A 70 -1.92 -4.49 -2.50
C LEU A 70 -1.26 -3.13 -2.77
N ALA A 71 -1.15 -2.74 -4.04
CA ALA A 71 -0.50 -1.48 -4.43
C ALA A 71 -1.22 -0.25 -3.86
N ALA A 72 -2.56 -0.20 -3.95
CA ALA A 72 -3.34 0.89 -3.37
C ALA A 72 -3.22 0.93 -1.85
N GLY A 73 -3.31 -0.25 -1.20
CA GLY A 73 -3.27 -0.42 0.25
C GLY A 73 -1.94 0.01 0.87
N GLU A 74 -0.82 -0.39 0.27
CA GLU A 74 0.51 0.05 0.68
C GLU A 74 0.66 1.58 0.48
N THR A 75 0.34 2.07 -0.72
CA THR A 75 0.57 3.48 -1.08
C THR A 75 -0.23 4.46 -0.21
N ILE A 76 -1.47 4.13 0.14
CA ILE A 76 -2.30 5.00 0.99
C ILE A 76 -1.75 5.13 2.41
N THR A 77 -1.05 4.10 2.94
CA THR A 77 -0.49 4.18 4.30
C THR A 77 0.53 5.31 4.42
N GLY A 78 1.47 5.43 3.47
CA GLY A 78 2.44 6.52 3.43
C GLY A 78 1.79 7.90 3.31
N PHE A 79 0.69 7.99 2.56
CA PHE A 79 -0.08 9.24 2.45
C PHE A 79 -0.79 9.63 3.74
N ILE A 80 -1.36 8.65 4.46
CA ILE A 80 -2.00 8.85 5.76
C ILE A 80 -0.96 9.26 6.81
N VAL A 81 0.21 8.60 6.85
CA VAL A 81 1.33 8.98 7.72
C VAL A 81 1.75 10.42 7.46
N ALA A 82 1.98 10.79 6.18
CA ALA A 82 2.32 12.17 5.83
C ALA A 82 1.23 13.16 6.29
N THR A 83 -0.04 12.77 6.21
CA THR A 83 -1.17 13.59 6.66
C THR A 83 -1.20 13.74 8.18
N ALA A 84 -0.87 12.69 8.94
CA ALA A 84 -0.76 12.76 10.40
C ALA A 84 0.40 13.68 10.81
N LEU A 85 1.56 13.58 10.17
CA LEU A 85 2.76 14.33 10.55
C LEU A 85 2.63 15.87 10.44
N VAL A 86 1.67 16.36 9.67
CA VAL A 86 1.38 17.80 9.53
C VAL A 86 0.28 18.29 10.48
N TYR A 87 -0.34 17.42 11.27
CA TYR A 87 -1.22 17.84 12.35
C TYR A 87 -0.40 18.35 13.55
N PRO A 88 -0.92 19.30 14.36
CA PRO A 88 -0.19 19.83 15.51
C PRO A 88 0.21 18.78 16.55
N ASP A 89 -0.66 17.79 16.78
CA ASP A 89 -0.43 16.68 17.71
C ASP A 89 0.31 15.49 17.07
N LYS A 90 0.45 15.51 15.74
CA LYS A 90 1.00 14.42 14.92
C LYS A 90 0.29 13.08 15.11
N LYS A 91 -0.97 13.11 15.54
CA LYS A 91 -1.72 11.89 15.87
C LYS A 91 -2.64 11.43 14.76
N ILE A 92 -2.57 10.15 14.40
CA ILE A 92 -3.48 9.54 13.42
C ILE A 92 -4.94 9.52 13.92
N ALA A 93 -5.13 9.48 15.23
CA ALA A 93 -6.45 9.59 15.86
C ALA A 93 -7.16 10.90 15.48
N SER A 94 -6.41 11.99 15.31
CA SER A 94 -6.93 13.32 14.98
C SER A 94 -7.16 13.53 13.49
N VAL A 95 -6.53 12.72 12.64
CA VAL A 95 -6.68 12.78 11.17
C VAL A 95 -8.12 12.45 10.79
N LYS A 96 -8.68 13.21 9.84
CA LYS A 96 -10.04 13.01 9.32
C LYS A 96 -9.99 12.58 7.86
N VAL A 97 -10.93 11.73 7.43
CA VAL A 97 -11.09 11.31 6.01
C VAL A 97 -11.05 12.52 5.07
N LYS A 98 -11.84 13.58 5.38
CA LYS A 98 -11.88 14.81 4.59
C LYS A 98 -10.52 15.52 4.43
N SER A 99 -9.64 15.42 5.43
CA SER A 99 -8.30 15.99 5.36
C SER A 99 -7.44 15.24 4.35
N ILE A 100 -7.52 13.91 4.35
CA ILE A 100 -6.80 13.04 3.40
C ILE A 100 -7.33 13.28 1.98
N THR A 101 -8.65 13.26 1.79
CA THR A 101 -9.26 13.38 0.45
C THR A 101 -9.10 14.78 -0.14
N LYS A 102 -9.04 15.83 0.69
CA LYS A 102 -8.62 17.18 0.26
C LYS A 102 -7.17 17.18 -0.21
N ARG A 103 -6.25 16.61 0.57
CA ARG A 103 -4.81 16.57 0.25
C ARG A 103 -4.49 15.72 -0.98
N MET A 104 -5.32 14.72 -1.32
CA MET A 104 -5.21 13.99 -2.59
C MET A 104 -5.28 14.92 -3.81
N LYS A 105 -5.88 16.11 -3.70
CA LYS A 105 -5.93 17.15 -4.75
C LYS A 105 -4.72 18.09 -4.74
N GLU A 106 -3.96 18.14 -3.64
CA GLU A 106 -2.82 19.03 -3.43
C GLU A 106 -1.54 18.36 -3.94
N LYS A 107 -1.19 18.50 -5.24
CA LYS A 107 -0.06 17.78 -5.87
C LYS A 107 1.29 17.92 -5.15
N ALA A 108 1.56 19.06 -4.52
CA ALA A 108 2.82 19.31 -3.80
C ALA A 108 2.92 18.57 -2.45
N PHE A 109 1.79 18.22 -1.84
CA PHE A 109 1.78 17.51 -0.57
C PHE A 109 2.17 16.04 -0.78
N ALA A 110 3.14 15.52 -0.02
CA ALA A 110 3.61 14.12 -0.19
C ALA A 110 3.86 13.77 -1.68
N ALA A 111 4.63 14.62 -2.37
CA ALA A 111 4.81 14.55 -3.83
C ALA A 111 5.42 13.23 -4.33
N SER A 112 6.12 12.48 -3.46
CA SER A 112 6.65 11.15 -3.75
C SER A 112 5.57 10.05 -3.82
N VAL A 113 4.38 10.29 -3.26
CA VAL A 113 3.30 9.30 -3.21
C VAL A 113 2.47 9.36 -4.50
N ASN A 114 2.33 8.21 -5.17
CA ASN A 114 1.56 8.10 -6.39
C ASN A 114 0.05 8.06 -6.09
N ARG A 115 -0.65 9.15 -6.43
CA ARG A 115 -2.10 9.27 -6.23
C ARG A 115 -2.91 8.36 -7.13
N ASP A 116 -2.39 8.04 -8.31
CA ASP A 116 -3.10 7.18 -9.26
C ASP A 116 -3.07 5.74 -8.76
N THR A 117 -1.98 5.29 -8.14
CA THR A 117 -1.91 4.00 -7.45
C THR A 117 -2.91 3.91 -6.29
N ILE A 118 -3.10 4.99 -5.52
CA ILE A 118 -4.16 5.02 -4.48
C ILE A 118 -5.55 4.87 -5.11
N ARG A 119 -5.80 5.48 -6.27
CA ARG A 119 -7.10 5.40 -6.97
C ARG A 119 -7.39 4.03 -7.56
N GLU A 120 -6.41 3.13 -7.62
CA GLU A 120 -6.66 1.75 -8.02
C GLU A 120 -7.59 1.01 -7.04
N CYS A 121 -7.92 1.60 -5.89
CA CYS A 121 -9.05 1.17 -5.06
C CYS A 121 -10.38 1.06 -5.84
N GLU A 122 -10.55 1.84 -6.91
CA GLU A 122 -11.73 1.79 -7.78
C GLU A 122 -11.85 0.44 -8.51
N ALA A 123 -10.73 -0.25 -8.79
CA ALA A 123 -10.74 -1.61 -9.34
C ALA A 123 -11.31 -2.64 -8.35
N LEU A 124 -11.39 -2.29 -7.06
CA LEU A 124 -12.02 -3.09 -6.01
C LEU A 124 -13.52 -2.77 -5.85
N GLY A 125 -14.05 -1.82 -6.65
CA GLY A 125 -15.39 -1.28 -6.50
C GLY A 125 -15.55 -0.32 -5.32
N LEU A 126 -14.45 0.23 -4.80
CA LEU A 126 -14.47 1.20 -3.69
C LEU A 126 -14.25 2.62 -4.23
N SER A 127 -15.07 3.56 -3.76
CA SER A 127 -14.76 4.98 -3.93
C SER A 127 -13.51 5.36 -3.12
N LEU A 128 -12.86 6.47 -3.51
CA LEU A 128 -11.72 7.00 -2.76
C LEU A 128 -12.07 7.31 -1.30
N ASP A 129 -13.27 7.83 -1.02
CA ASP A 129 -13.70 8.18 0.33
C ASP A 129 -13.86 6.92 1.20
N GLU A 130 -14.50 5.87 0.67
CA GLU A 130 -14.64 4.56 1.36
C GLU A 130 -13.27 3.92 1.61
N PHE A 131 -12.40 3.93 0.61
CA PHE A 131 -11.06 3.36 0.72
C PHE A 131 -10.21 4.08 1.78
N VAL A 132 -10.28 5.41 1.83
CA VAL A 132 -9.61 6.21 2.85
C VAL A 132 -10.19 5.93 4.23
N GLU A 133 -11.51 5.79 4.37
CA GLU A 133 -12.15 5.46 5.64
C GLU A 133 -11.69 4.10 6.18
N ILE A 134 -11.68 3.06 5.33
CA ILE A 134 -11.20 1.73 5.68
C ILE A 134 -9.73 1.77 6.10
N SER A 135 -8.89 2.42 5.28
CA SER A 135 -7.44 2.47 5.51
C SER A 135 -7.08 3.24 6.78
N LEU A 136 -7.69 4.40 6.99
CA LEU A 136 -7.51 5.20 8.21
C LEU A 136 -8.01 4.45 9.45
N GLY A 137 -9.15 3.77 9.34
CA GLY A 137 -9.69 2.93 10.42
C GLY A 137 -8.72 1.81 10.82
N ALA A 138 -8.19 1.08 9.83
CA ALA A 138 -7.21 0.02 10.07
C ALA A 138 -5.94 0.55 10.74
N MET A 139 -5.37 1.65 10.24
CA MET A 139 -4.16 2.25 10.82
C MET A 139 -4.36 2.80 12.23
N ARG A 140 -5.55 3.32 12.56
CA ARG A 140 -5.88 3.74 13.94
C ARG A 140 -5.85 2.56 14.92
N GLY A 141 -6.24 1.37 14.49
CA GLY A 141 -6.17 0.15 15.31
C GLY A 141 -4.74 -0.25 15.72
N VAL A 142 -3.73 0.27 15.02
CA VAL A 142 -2.30 0.01 15.27
C VAL A 142 -1.50 1.28 15.54
N ALA A 143 -2.18 2.39 15.88
CA ALA A 143 -1.58 3.73 16.06
C ALA A 143 -0.35 3.71 17.00
N ASP A 144 -0.48 3.06 18.16
CA ASP A 144 0.61 2.97 19.15
C ASP A 144 1.89 2.32 18.58
N ARG A 145 1.75 1.39 17.63
CA ARG A 145 2.88 0.73 16.95
C ARG A 145 3.51 1.60 15.87
N LEU A 146 2.74 2.54 15.31
CA LEU A 146 3.21 3.48 14.28
C LEU A 146 3.92 4.69 14.89
N GLY A 147 3.83 4.91 16.20
CA GLY A 147 4.32 6.13 16.85
C GLY A 147 3.54 7.38 16.44
N LEU A 148 2.28 7.19 16.01
CA LEU A 148 1.33 8.18 15.53
C LEU A 148 0.00 8.05 16.29
#